data_AF-A0A7V9J134-F1
#
_entry.id   AF-A0A7V9J134-F1
#
_cell.length_a   1.000
_cell.length_b   1.000
_cell.length_c   1.000
_cell.angle_alpha   90.00
_cell.angle_beta   90.00
_cell.angle_gamma   90.00
#
_symmetry.space_group_name_H-M   'P 1'
#
loop_
_entity.id
_entity.type
_entity.pdbx_description
1 polymer ?
#
loop_
_entity_poly.entity_id
_entity_poly.type
_entity_poly.pdbx_seq_one_letter_code
_entity_poly.pdbx_strand_id
1 'polypeptide(L)'
;MGDRVFARAVEGKPAQVLGNPDVPHSLTYLDDFARALVTLGEREEALGHVWHVPNREAVPMRRFIEMVFAAAGNLPHIRATPRLSIAVAGLFNPTLRAVKEQLYQSERPWVVDSSKFEQTFGQVATPLEEAITSTVAWFRGS
;
A
#
# COMPACT_ATOMS: atom_id res chain seq x y z
N MET A 1 -3.21 4.23 -3.79
CA MET A 1 -1.77 4.52 -3.71
C MET A 1 -1.22 4.93 -5.08
N GLY A 2 -1.54 4.19 -6.15
CA GLY A 2 -1.14 4.41 -7.55
C GLY A 2 -0.89 5.86 -7.96
N ASP A 3 -1.92 6.61 -8.35
CA ASP A 3 -1.72 7.97 -8.89
C ASP A 3 -1.15 8.96 -7.87
N ARG A 4 -1.45 8.79 -6.59
CA ARG A 4 -1.01 9.70 -5.52
C ARG A 4 0.47 9.57 -5.19
N VAL A 5 1.09 8.43 -5.49
CA VAL A 5 2.48 8.12 -5.15
C VAL A 5 3.28 7.79 -6.41
N PHE A 6 2.93 6.72 -7.13
CA PHE A 6 3.72 6.23 -8.26
C PHE A 6 3.69 7.18 -9.46
N ALA A 7 2.50 7.61 -9.93
CA ALA A 7 2.42 8.55 -11.04
C ALA A 7 3.15 9.87 -10.71
N ARG A 8 2.93 10.41 -9.49
CA ARG A 8 3.63 11.62 -9.03
C ARG A 8 5.15 11.44 -8.95
N ALA A 9 5.63 10.30 -8.45
CA ALA A 9 7.05 10.02 -8.34
C ALA A 9 7.72 9.93 -9.72
N VAL A 10 7.06 9.32 -10.71
CA VAL A 10 7.52 9.30 -12.11
C VAL A 10 7.58 10.71 -12.70
N GLU A 11 6.58 11.54 -12.40
CA GLU A 11 6.51 12.95 -12.85
C GLU A 11 7.41 13.91 -12.03
N GLY A 12 8.13 13.45 -11.01
CA GLY A 12 8.91 14.30 -10.11
C GLY A 12 8.08 15.25 -9.24
N LYS A 13 6.78 14.98 -9.08
CA LYS A 13 5.84 15.76 -8.26
C LYS A 13 5.72 15.21 -6.84
N PRO A 14 5.32 16.03 -5.85
CA PRO A 14 5.12 15.55 -4.49
C PRO A 14 4.11 14.40 -4.41
N ALA A 15 4.51 13.30 -3.78
CA ALA A 15 3.60 12.22 -3.40
C ALA A 15 2.65 12.70 -2.29
N GLN A 16 1.41 12.23 -2.35
CA GLN A 16 0.35 12.68 -1.46
C GLN A 16 -0.03 11.58 -0.47
N VAL A 17 0.22 11.85 0.81
CA VAL A 17 -0.10 10.95 1.92
C VAL A 17 -1.16 11.58 2.80
N LEU A 18 -2.08 10.76 3.29
CA LEU A 18 -3.07 11.16 4.29
C LEU A 18 -2.65 10.58 5.64
N GLY A 19 -2.76 11.36 6.71
CA GLY A 19 -2.37 10.91 8.05
C GLY A 19 -0.85 10.97 8.29
N ASN A 20 -0.37 10.11 9.18
CA ASN A 20 1.03 10.09 9.60
C ASN A 20 1.87 9.14 8.70
N PRO A 21 2.81 9.67 7.89
CA PRO A 21 3.63 8.85 7.00
C PRO A 21 4.63 7.95 7.75
N ASP A 22 4.84 8.16 9.06
CA ASP A 22 5.80 7.42 9.86
C ASP A 22 5.20 6.14 10.48
N VAL A 23 3.91 5.88 10.22
CA VAL A 23 3.22 4.67 10.68
C VAL A 23 3.49 3.48 9.74
N PRO A 24 3.95 2.32 10.24
CA PRO A 24 4.16 1.13 9.43
C PRO A 24 2.86 0.56 8.83
N HIS A 25 2.93 0.17 7.55
CA HIS A 25 1.83 -0.48 6.85
C HIS A 25 2.34 -1.68 6.05
N SER A 26 1.63 -2.81 6.13
CA SER A 26 1.76 -3.90 5.18
C SER A 26 1.25 -3.44 3.81
N LEU A 27 2.06 -3.67 2.78
CA LEU A 27 1.77 -3.30 1.40
C LEU A 27 1.63 -4.58 0.59
N THR A 28 0.48 -4.74 -0.05
CA THR A 28 0.21 -5.90 -0.91
C THR A 28 0.50 -5.53 -2.36
N TYR A 29 1.37 -6.30 -3.01
CA TYR A 29 1.62 -6.18 -4.45
C TYR A 29 0.47 -6.82 -5.23
N LEU A 30 0.05 -6.17 -6.33
CA LEU A 30 -1.13 -6.59 -7.07
C LEU A 30 -0.98 -7.99 -7.68
N ASP A 31 0.20 -8.33 -8.20
CA ASP A 31 0.42 -9.66 -8.79
C ASP A 31 0.45 -10.75 -7.72
N ASP A 32 0.96 -10.46 -6.51
CA ASP A 32 0.88 -11.38 -5.37
C ASP A 32 -0.57 -11.62 -4.96
N PHE A 33 -1.36 -10.55 -4.89
CA PHE A 33 -2.79 -10.65 -4.60
C PHE A 33 -3.51 -11.52 -5.64
N ALA A 34 -3.24 -11.30 -6.93
CA ALA A 34 -3.80 -12.10 -8.01
C ALA A 34 -3.40 -13.57 -7.92
N ARG A 35 -2.11 -13.87 -7.73
CA ARG A 35 -1.61 -15.25 -7.53
C ARG A 35 -2.27 -15.94 -6.34
N ALA A 36 -2.42 -15.21 -5.23
CA ALA A 36 -3.08 -15.74 -4.05
C ALA A 36 -4.56 -16.07 -4.33
N LEU A 37 -5.29 -15.20 -5.04
CA LEU A 37 -6.68 -15.47 -5.41
C LEU A 37 -6.82 -16.69 -6.34
N VAL A 38 -5.93 -16.84 -7.32
CA VAL A 38 -5.90 -18.04 -8.18
C VAL A 38 -5.72 -19.29 -7.33
N THR A 39 -4.76 -19.27 -6.40
CA THR A 39 -4.52 -20.42 -5.50
C THR A 39 -5.72 -20.74 -4.62
N LEU A 40 -6.38 -19.72 -4.05
CA LEU A 40 -7.59 -19.94 -3.24
C LEU A 40 -8.77 -20.47 -4.07
N GLY A 41 -8.84 -20.14 -5.35
CA GLY A 41 -9.87 -20.65 -6.26
C GLY A 41 -9.63 -22.08 -6.75
N GLU A 42 -8.38 -22.54 -6.75
CA GLU A 42 -7.98 -23.84 -7.31
C GLU A 42 -7.81 -24.94 -6.26
N ARG A 43 -7.95 -24.62 -4.96
CA ARG A 43 -7.57 -25.53 -3.86
C ARG A 43 -8.73 -25.77 -2.91
N GLU A 44 -9.16 -27.02 -2.80
CA GLU A 44 -10.26 -27.38 -1.89
C GLU A 44 -9.93 -27.06 -0.43
N GLU A 45 -8.65 -27.17 -0.05
CA GLU A 45 -8.17 -26.83 1.30
C GLU A 45 -8.40 -25.36 1.67
N ALA A 46 -8.64 -24.48 0.69
CA ALA A 46 -8.91 -23.06 0.89
C ALA A 46 -10.36 -22.76 1.29
N LEU A 47 -11.30 -23.66 0.96
CA LEU A 47 -12.73 -23.42 1.12
C LEU A 47 -13.14 -23.33 2.58
N GLY A 48 -14.09 -22.44 2.89
CA GLY A 48 -14.60 -22.25 4.26
C GLY A 48 -13.64 -21.53 5.22
N HIS A 49 -12.53 -21.00 4.71
CA HIS A 49 -11.51 -20.33 5.51
C HIS A 49 -11.34 -18.85 5.15
N VAL A 50 -11.01 -18.04 6.16
CA VAL A 50 -10.52 -16.67 5.97
C VAL A 50 -9.00 -16.71 5.76
N TRP A 51 -8.54 -15.91 4.80
CA TRP A 51 -7.15 -15.85 4.38
C TRP A 51 -6.67 -14.40 4.30
N HIS A 52 -5.50 -14.13 4.86
CA HIS A 52 -4.72 -12.96 4.54
C HIS A 52 -3.70 -13.34 3.47
N VAL A 53 -3.68 -12.60 2.37
CA VAL A 53 -2.70 -12.81 1.30
C VAL A 53 -1.28 -12.53 1.80
N PRO A 54 -0.25 -13.15 1.19
CA PRO A 54 1.14 -12.92 1.58
C PRO A 54 1.50 -11.44 1.58
N ASN A 55 2.12 -11.00 2.67
CA ASN A 55 2.69 -9.65 2.79
C ASN A 55 4.08 -9.76 3.43
N ARG A 56 5.01 -8.91 2.99
CA ARG A 56 6.28 -8.72 3.69
C ARG A 56 6.11 -7.87 4.94
N GLU A 57 7.20 -7.73 5.69
CA GLU A 57 7.29 -6.85 6.85
C GLU A 57 6.73 -5.47 6.55
N ALA A 58 5.90 -4.95 7.46
CA ALA A 58 5.32 -3.63 7.32
C ALA A 58 6.41 -2.55 7.39
N VAL A 59 6.34 -1.58 6.49
CA VAL A 59 7.29 -0.46 6.42
C VAL A 59 6.59 0.87 6.66
N PRO A 60 7.26 1.88 7.26
CA PRO A 60 6.72 3.24 7.29
C PRO A 60 6.41 3.75 5.89
N MET A 61 5.28 4.41 5.72
CA MET A 61 4.89 4.99 4.42
C MET A 61 5.93 5.96 3.86
N ARG A 62 6.63 6.70 4.74
CA ARG A 62 7.77 7.54 4.36
C ARG A 62 8.86 6.73 3.66
N ARG A 63 9.28 5.63 4.29
CA ARG A 63 10.33 4.75 3.75
C ARG A 63 9.91 4.13 2.42
N PHE A 64 8.66 3.67 2.32
CA PHE A 64 8.11 3.17 1.07
C PHE A 64 8.19 4.22 -0.05
N ILE A 65 7.78 5.46 0.23
CA ILE A 65 7.79 6.53 -0.78
C ILE A 65 9.22 6.89 -1.19
N GLU A 66 10.17 6.93 -0.25
CA GLU A 66 11.59 7.12 -0.58
C GLU A 66 12.09 6.06 -1.57
N MET A 67 11.74 4.79 -1.36
CA MET A 67 12.09 3.71 -2.28
C MET A 67 11.43 3.89 -3.66
N VAL A 68 10.16 4.32 -3.71
CA VAL A 68 9.46 4.60 -4.97
C VAL A 68 10.13 5.73 -5.75
N PHE A 69 10.49 6.84 -5.09
CA PHE A 69 11.18 7.95 -5.75
C PHE A 69 12.58 7.55 -6.23
N ALA A 70 13.31 6.78 -5.44
CA ALA A 70 14.60 6.23 -5.85
C ALA A 70 14.48 5.37 -7.12
N ALA A 71 13.50 4.45 -7.17
CA ALA A 71 13.22 3.65 -8.37
C ALA A 71 12.75 4.51 -9.56
N ALA A 72 12.03 5.59 -9.29
CA ALA A 72 11.60 6.57 -10.30
C ALA A 72 12.74 7.47 -10.81
N GLY A 73 13.90 7.50 -10.14
CA GLY A 73 15.04 8.34 -10.49
C GLY A 73 14.88 9.81 -10.08
N ASN A 74 14.01 10.09 -9.09
CA ASN A 74 13.70 11.43 -8.62
C ASN A 74 14.04 11.60 -7.12
N LEU A 75 14.19 12.84 -6.66
CA LEU A 75 14.37 13.13 -5.23
C LEU A 75 13.04 12.97 -4.47
N PRO A 76 13.04 12.32 -3.29
CA PRO A 76 11.82 12.06 -2.54
C PRO A 76 11.16 13.36 -2.09
N HIS A 77 9.88 13.52 -2.40
CA HIS A 77 9.09 14.65 -1.93
C HIS A 77 7.70 14.21 -1.49
N ILE A 78 7.37 14.45 -0.22
CA ILE A 78 6.15 13.98 0.43
C ILE A 78 5.34 15.18 0.90
N ARG A 79 4.06 15.22 0.50
CA ARG A 79 3.04 16.11 1.04
C ARG A 79 2.07 15.30 1.88
N ALA A 80 2.30 15.27 3.18
CA ALA A 80 1.40 14.66 4.14
C ALA A 80 0.28 15.63 4.53
N THR A 81 -0.97 15.16 4.53
CA THR A 81 -2.12 15.92 5.01
C THR A 81 -2.50 15.42 6.41
N PRO A 82 -2.33 16.23 7.47
CA PRO A 82 -2.62 15.81 8.83
C PRO A 82 -4.11 15.49 9.07
N ARG A 83 -4.40 14.58 10.01
CA ARG A 83 -5.77 14.21 10.42
C ARG A 83 -6.62 15.42 10.77
N LEU A 84 -6.05 16.40 11.49
CA LEU A 84 -6.78 17.59 11.91
C LEU A 84 -7.28 18.41 10.72
N SER A 85 -6.43 18.60 9.71
CA SER A 85 -6.80 19.31 8.48
C SER A 85 -7.92 18.58 7.73
N ILE A 86 -7.86 17.25 7.66
CA ILE A 86 -8.92 16.43 7.02
C ILE A 86 -10.21 16.49 7.84
N ALA A 87 -10.11 16.46 9.17
CA ALA A 87 -11.26 16.54 10.06
C ALA A 87 -12.00 17.89 9.94
N VAL A 88 -11.26 19.00 9.85
CA VAL A 88 -11.83 20.33 9.62
C VAL A 88 -12.47 20.41 8.23
N ALA A 89 -11.79 19.94 7.19
CA ALA A 89 -12.33 19.93 5.84
C ALA A 89 -13.58 19.05 5.68
N GLY A 90 -13.67 17.95 6.44
CA GLY A 90 -14.84 17.07 6.50
C GLY A 90 -16.08 17.69 7.17
N LEU A 91 -15.95 18.84 7.83
CA LEU A 91 -17.12 19.61 8.28
C LEU A 91 -17.87 20.25 7.10
N PHE A 92 -17.13 20.61 6.04
CA PHE A 92 -17.65 21.35 4.88
C PHE A 92 -17.78 20.48 3.62
N ASN A 93 -17.15 19.30 3.58
CA ASN A 93 -17.17 18.39 2.43
C ASN A 93 -17.54 16.96 2.86
N PRO A 94 -18.71 16.43 2.44
CA PRO A 94 -19.17 15.07 2.78
C PRO A 94 -18.21 13.96 2.33
N THR A 95 -17.54 14.11 1.18
CA THR A 95 -16.53 13.16 0.69
C THR A 95 -15.34 13.10 1.65
N LEU A 96 -14.88 14.24 2.16
CA LEU A 96 -13.79 14.28 3.14
C LEU A 96 -14.21 13.78 4.53
N ARG A 97 -15.50 13.86 4.86
CA ARG A 97 -16.05 13.26 6.07
C ARG A 97 -15.96 11.73 6.04
N ALA A 98 -16.27 11.10 4.92
CA ALA A 98 -16.10 9.65 4.75
C ALA A 98 -14.61 9.25 4.82
N VAL A 99 -13.72 10.05 4.23
CA VAL A 99 -12.26 9.84 4.33
C VAL A 99 -11.77 9.91 5.78
N LYS A 100 -12.35 10.78 6.62
CA LYS A 100 -12.04 10.87 8.04
C LYS A 100 -12.34 9.58 8.80
N GLU A 101 -13.40 8.87 8.44
CA GLU A 101 -13.74 7.59 9.09
C GLU A 101 -12.72 6.49 8.75
N GLN A 102 -12.13 6.54 7.55
CA GLN A 102 -11.08 5.59 7.14
C GLN A 102 -9.67 5.96 7.63
N LEU A 103 -9.44 7.22 8.04
CA LEU A 103 -8.13 7.67 8.54
C LEU A 103 -7.61 6.90 9.75
N TYR A 104 -8.48 6.23 10.53
CA TYR A 104 -8.02 5.44 11.68
C TYR A 104 -6.97 4.40 11.27
N GLN A 105 -7.08 3.86 10.05
CA GLN A 105 -6.17 2.85 9.51
C GLN A 105 -4.76 3.43 9.27
N SER A 106 -4.66 4.74 9.08
CA SER A 106 -3.39 5.45 8.81
C SER A 106 -2.67 5.97 10.06
N GLU A 107 -3.23 5.75 11.26
CA GLU A 107 -2.71 6.30 12.52
C GLU A 107 -2.19 5.25 13.50
N ARG A 108 -2.38 3.97 13.18
CA ARG A 108 -1.85 2.85 13.95
C ARG A 108 -1.17 1.88 12.99
N PRO A 109 -0.15 1.14 13.46
CA PRO A 109 0.50 0.13 12.61
C PRO A 109 -0.55 -0.81 12.01
N TRP A 110 -0.58 -0.90 10.68
CA TRP A 110 -1.43 -1.83 9.96
C TRP A 110 -0.56 -3.01 9.51
N VAL A 111 -0.47 -4.02 10.36
CA VAL A 111 0.36 -5.20 10.11
C VAL A 111 -0.55 -6.39 9.86
N VAL A 112 -0.38 -7.02 8.70
CA VAL A 112 -1.15 -8.20 8.30
C VAL A 112 -0.33 -9.45 8.60
N ASP A 113 -0.88 -10.35 9.42
CA ASP A 113 -0.32 -11.69 9.61
C ASP A 113 -0.81 -12.61 8.49
N SER A 114 0.11 -12.99 7.60
CA SER A 114 -0.15 -13.91 6.49
C SER A 114 0.43 -15.31 6.70
N SER A 115 0.93 -15.63 7.90
CA SER A 115 1.59 -16.90 8.22
C SER A 115 0.74 -18.13 7.90
N LYS A 116 -0.57 -18.05 8.17
CA LYS A 116 -1.52 -19.12 7.81
C LYS A 116 -1.49 -19.44 6.31
N PHE A 117 -1.48 -18.41 5.47
CA PHE A 117 -1.44 -18.59 4.01
C PHE A 117 -0.10 -19.17 3.57
N GLU A 118 1.00 -18.58 4.04
CA GLU A 118 2.36 -19.00 3.68
C GLU A 118 2.63 -20.45 4.08
N GLN A 119 2.19 -20.87 5.28
CA GLN A 119 2.34 -22.26 5.74
C GLN A 119 1.45 -23.24 4.97
N THR A 120 0.26 -22.81 4.54
CA THR A 120 -0.68 -23.70 3.83
C THR A 120 -0.29 -23.89 2.37
N PHE A 121 0.06 -22.80 1.68
CA PHE A 121 0.22 -22.79 0.22
C PHE A 121 1.67 -22.61 -0.23
N GLY A 122 2.61 -22.33 0.68
CA GLY A 122 4.04 -22.18 0.38
C GLY A 122 4.40 -20.93 -0.43
N GLN A 123 3.44 -20.05 -0.72
CA GLN A 123 3.72 -18.80 -1.43
C GLN A 123 4.19 -17.72 -0.46
N VAL A 124 5.17 -16.95 -0.89
CA VAL A 124 5.71 -15.80 -0.16
C VAL A 124 5.59 -14.56 -1.03
N ALA A 125 5.38 -13.40 -0.40
CA ALA A 125 5.25 -12.14 -1.12
C ALA A 125 6.54 -11.77 -1.88
N THR A 126 6.38 -11.15 -3.04
CA THR A 126 7.47 -10.53 -3.82
C THR A 126 8.22 -9.51 -2.94
N PRO A 127 9.57 -9.45 -3.00
CA PRO A 127 10.34 -8.41 -2.33
C PRO A 127 9.86 -7.01 -2.68
N LEU A 128 9.81 -6.11 -1.70
CA LEU A 128 9.22 -4.79 -1.87
C LEU A 128 9.92 -3.97 -2.97
N GLU A 129 11.25 -4.06 -3.07
CA GLU A 129 12.05 -3.40 -4.09
C GLU A 129 11.67 -3.85 -5.51
N GLU A 130 11.43 -5.15 -5.70
CA GLU A 130 11.00 -5.71 -6.98
C GLU A 130 9.59 -5.25 -7.35
N ALA A 131 8.65 -5.35 -6.41
CA ALA A 131 7.29 -4.87 -6.60
C ALA A 131 7.23 -3.37 -6.94
N ILE A 132 8.04 -2.55 -6.26
CA ILE A 132 8.16 -1.11 -6.56
C ILE A 132 8.71 -0.90 -7.95
N THR A 133 9.79 -1.60 -8.33
CA THR A 133 10.46 -1.44 -9.62
C THR A 133 9.50 -1.78 -10.77
N SER A 134 8.79 -2.91 -10.67
CA SER A 134 7.78 -3.33 -11.65
C SER A 134 6.64 -2.31 -11.76
N THR A 135 6.15 -1.81 -10.62
CA THR A 135 5.06 -0.82 -10.60
C THR A 135 5.50 0.53 -11.19
N VAL A 136 6.71 1.01 -10.89
CA VAL A 136 7.27 2.23 -11.49
C VAL A 136 7.43 2.08 -13.00
N ALA A 137 7.91 0.92 -13.48
CA ALA A 137 8.02 0.65 -14.91
C ALA A 137 6.65 0.71 -15.61
N TRP A 138 5.61 0.15 -14.99
CA TRP A 138 4.23 0.25 -15.51
C TRP A 138 3.76 1.70 -15.64
N PHE A 139 3.95 2.53 -14.61
CA PHE A 139 3.57 3.95 -14.64
C PHE A 139 4.40 4.80 -15.61
N ARG A 140 5.61 4.37 -16.01
CA ARG A 140 6.40 5.05 -17.06
C ARG A 140 5.92 4.72 -18.48
N GLY A 141 5.34 3.53 -18.67
CA GLY A 141 4.85 3.07 -19.98
C GLY A 141 3.36 3.31 -20.20
N SER A 142 2.65 3.87 -19.21
CA SER A 142 1.22 4.18 -19.26
C SER A 142 0.95 5.61 -19.68
#